data_AF-B5LGC5-F1
#
_entry.id   AF-B5LGC5-F1
#
_cell.length_a   1.000
_cell.length_b   1.000
_cell.length_c   1.000
_cell.angle_alpha   90.00
_cell.angle_beta   90.00
_cell.angle_gamma   90.00
#
_symmetry.space_group_name_H-M   'P 1'
#
loop_
_entity.id
_entity.type
_entity.pdbx_description
1 polymer ?
#
loop_
_entity_poly.entity_id
_entity_poly.type
_entity_poly.pdbx_seq_one_letter_code
_entity_poly.pdbx_strand_id
1 'polypeptide(L)'
;CPCLLRDKERFSNEGEAECNSSRITGNKGGCGACAPYRRRHMCDYNLEFINEQNVLTTHDLLGNVLVMAKSEGESIVEKHPNRGSSEVCTALARSFADIGDIIRGRDMFLGNNEKDMTEKQKLQSNLKKIFGNFMESNANLKKHTLERVREYWWALNREDVWKALTCSAHNTEEYFIQSEGAAKSFSNPKCGHEQGNVPTNLDYVPQFLRWFEEWAED
;
A
#
# COMPACT_ATOMS: atom_id res chain seq x y z
N CYS A 1 -6.09 -10.01 13.25
CA CYS A 1 -4.96 -10.31 12.33
C CYS A 1 -5.24 -9.60 11.00
N PRO A 2 -4.41 -8.64 10.54
CA PRO A 2 -4.62 -7.90 9.29
C PRO A 2 -4.60 -8.74 8.00
N CYS A 3 -4.00 -9.93 8.03
CA CYS A 3 -3.95 -10.84 6.89
C CYS A 3 -5.04 -11.92 6.93
N LEU A 4 -6.05 -11.81 7.81
CA LEU A 4 -7.13 -12.78 7.89
C LEU A 4 -7.92 -12.82 6.57
N LEU A 5 -8.33 -14.01 6.12
CA LEU A 5 -9.02 -14.24 4.83
C LEU A 5 -8.20 -13.89 3.58
N ARG A 6 -6.91 -13.60 3.72
CA ARG A 6 -6.01 -13.36 2.60
C ARG A 6 -5.18 -14.60 2.30
N ASP A 7 -4.92 -14.83 1.02
CA ASP A 7 -4.04 -15.92 0.62
C ASP A 7 -2.63 -15.66 1.15
N LYS A 8 -2.04 -16.73 1.65
CA LYS A 8 -0.71 -16.71 2.22
C LYS A 8 0.36 -16.91 1.15
N GLU A 9 0.09 -17.61 0.05
CA GLU A 9 1.08 -17.97 -0.97
C GLU A 9 1.19 -16.91 -2.08
N ARG A 10 1.63 -15.70 -1.72
CA ARG A 10 1.57 -14.51 -2.61
C ARG A 10 2.62 -14.43 -3.71
N PHE A 11 3.62 -15.30 -3.66
CA PHE A 11 4.73 -15.34 -4.62
C PHE A 11 4.83 -16.73 -5.28
N SER A 12 3.72 -17.47 -5.29
CA SER A 12 3.65 -18.71 -6.06
C SER A 12 3.56 -18.37 -7.54
N ASN A 13 4.22 -19.16 -8.38
CA ASN A 13 4.11 -19.06 -9.85
C ASN A 13 2.69 -19.40 -10.36
N GLU A 14 1.76 -19.74 -9.47
CA GLU A 14 0.37 -20.09 -9.73
C GLU A 14 -0.59 -18.89 -9.52
N GLY A 15 -0.10 -17.78 -8.97
CA GLY A 15 -0.89 -16.58 -8.70
C GLY A 15 -1.14 -15.75 -9.96
N GLU A 16 -2.30 -15.89 -10.60
CA GLU A 16 -2.64 -15.07 -11.78
C GLU A 16 -2.91 -13.60 -11.42
N ALA A 17 -2.49 -12.66 -12.27
CA ALA A 17 -2.91 -11.27 -12.17
C ALA A 17 -4.40 -11.13 -12.55
N GLU A 18 -5.12 -10.21 -11.89
CA GLU A 18 -6.52 -9.95 -12.21
C GLU A 18 -6.62 -8.76 -13.16
N CYS A 19 -7.15 -8.93 -14.38
CA CYS A 19 -7.23 -7.86 -15.38
C CYS A 19 -8.68 -7.47 -15.74
N ASN A 20 -9.68 -8.13 -15.16
CA ASN A 20 -11.08 -7.96 -15.55
C ASN A 20 -11.61 -6.56 -15.19
N SER A 21 -12.36 -5.96 -16.11
CA SER A 21 -13.04 -4.67 -15.89
C SER A 21 -14.05 -4.67 -14.74
N SER A 22 -14.58 -5.84 -14.36
CA SER A 22 -15.45 -5.94 -13.18
C SER A 22 -14.70 -5.83 -11.85
N ARG A 23 -13.38 -6.02 -11.87
CA ARG A 23 -12.52 -6.04 -10.67
C ARG A 23 -11.59 -4.84 -10.56
N ILE A 24 -11.45 -4.03 -11.62
CA ILE A 24 -10.54 -2.89 -11.67
C ILE A 24 -11.24 -1.67 -12.24
N THR A 25 -11.18 -0.58 -11.48
CA THR A 25 -11.71 0.73 -11.90
C THR A 25 -10.90 1.26 -13.09
N GLY A 26 -11.59 1.63 -14.18
CA GLY A 26 -10.98 2.25 -15.36
C GLY A 26 -10.69 1.29 -16.52
N ASN A 27 -10.66 -0.02 -16.27
CA ASN A 27 -10.52 -1.03 -17.32
C ASN A 27 -11.76 -1.07 -18.23
N LYS A 28 -11.56 -1.11 -19.55
CA LYS A 28 -12.64 -1.14 -20.56
C LYS A 28 -12.23 -1.97 -21.77
N GLY A 29 -13.15 -2.83 -22.24
CA GLY A 29 -13.03 -3.46 -23.57
C GLY A 29 -11.74 -4.26 -23.80
N GLY A 30 -11.23 -4.95 -22.77
CA GLY A 30 -10.01 -5.76 -22.86
C GLY A 30 -8.69 -4.98 -22.69
N CYS A 31 -8.73 -3.65 -22.55
CA CYS A 31 -7.57 -2.83 -22.23
C CYS A 31 -7.66 -2.31 -20.78
N GLY A 32 -6.54 -2.35 -20.06
CA GLY A 32 -6.52 -1.86 -18.69
C GLY A 32 -5.31 -2.30 -17.87
N ALA A 33 -5.38 -2.02 -16.57
CA ALA A 33 -4.40 -2.47 -15.59
C ALA A 33 -4.66 -3.92 -15.18
N CYS A 34 -3.63 -4.63 -14.73
CA CYS A 34 -3.76 -5.95 -14.11
C CYS A 34 -3.30 -5.85 -12.66
N ALA A 35 -4.17 -6.17 -11.71
CA ALA A 35 -3.83 -6.16 -10.29
C ALA A 35 -2.95 -7.39 -9.99
N PRO A 36 -1.71 -7.19 -9.54
CA PRO A 36 -0.78 -8.29 -9.26
C PRO A 36 -1.26 -9.10 -8.06
N TYR A 37 -0.85 -10.37 -8.01
CA TYR A 37 -1.31 -11.29 -6.98
C TYR A 37 -0.99 -10.80 -5.55
N ARG A 38 0.16 -10.16 -5.35
CA ARG A 38 0.52 -9.44 -4.11
C ARG A 38 -0.54 -8.42 -3.69
N ARG A 39 -0.99 -7.54 -4.60
CA ARG A 39 -2.01 -6.53 -4.32
C ARG A 39 -3.36 -7.17 -4.00
N ARG A 40 -3.76 -8.19 -4.77
CA ARG A 40 -5.05 -8.89 -4.60
C ARG A 40 -5.23 -9.44 -3.18
N HIS A 41 -4.14 -9.87 -2.56
CA HIS A 41 -4.16 -10.51 -1.25
C HIS A 41 -3.56 -9.67 -0.12
N MET A 42 -3.32 -8.38 -0.32
CA MET A 42 -2.77 -7.45 0.69
C MET A 42 -3.45 -7.57 2.09
N CYS A 43 -2.68 -7.43 3.17
CA CYS A 43 -3.13 -7.53 4.56
C CYS A 43 -3.95 -6.31 5.03
N ASP A 44 -5.07 -6.01 4.39
CA ASP A 44 -5.93 -4.86 4.67
C ASP A 44 -7.16 -5.16 5.57
N TYR A 45 -7.26 -6.37 6.12
CA TYR A 45 -8.47 -6.82 6.83
C TYR A 45 -8.81 -5.97 8.06
N ASN A 46 -7.81 -5.47 8.80
CA ASN A 46 -8.07 -4.62 9.95
C ASN A 46 -8.73 -3.29 9.56
N LEU A 47 -8.47 -2.81 8.34
CA LEU A 47 -9.06 -1.58 7.83
C LEU A 47 -10.55 -1.76 7.51
N GLU A 48 -11.06 -2.97 7.25
CA GLU A 48 -12.49 -3.22 7.03
C GLU A 48 -13.37 -2.85 8.24
N PHE A 49 -12.76 -2.69 9.42
CA PHE A 49 -13.44 -2.37 10.68
C PHE A 49 -13.30 -0.91 11.12
N ILE A 50 -12.54 -0.08 10.40
CA ILE A 50 -12.43 1.34 10.74
C ILE A 50 -13.70 2.09 10.29
N ASN A 51 -14.14 3.05 11.10
CA ASN A 51 -15.26 3.93 10.81
C ASN A 51 -15.13 5.24 11.61
N GLU A 52 -16.05 6.15 11.36
CA GLU A 52 -16.10 7.47 12.01
C GLU A 52 -16.38 7.40 13.52
N GLN A 53 -16.87 6.27 14.05
CA GLN A 53 -17.15 6.08 15.47
C GLN A 53 -15.93 5.60 16.26
N ASN A 54 -15.02 4.86 15.63
CA ASN A 54 -13.83 4.30 16.31
C ASN A 54 -12.50 4.94 15.89
N VAL A 55 -12.46 5.67 14.78
CA VAL A 55 -11.30 6.49 14.38
C VAL A 55 -11.68 7.96 14.55
N LEU A 56 -11.25 8.54 15.67
CA LEU A 56 -11.63 9.90 16.06
C LEU A 56 -10.53 10.93 15.73
N THR A 57 -9.28 10.48 15.68
CA THR A 57 -8.11 11.33 15.46
C THR A 57 -7.25 10.82 14.30
N THR A 58 -6.37 11.69 13.81
CA THR A 58 -5.35 11.31 12.82
C THR A 58 -4.41 10.23 13.35
N HIS A 59 -4.17 10.18 14.66
CA HIS A 59 -3.34 9.16 15.30
C HIS A 59 -4.03 7.80 15.36
N ASP A 60 -5.35 7.76 15.56
CA ASP A 60 -6.12 6.50 15.52
C ASP A 60 -6.06 5.86 14.13
N LEU A 61 -6.18 6.70 13.09
CA LEU A 61 -6.02 6.25 11.71
C LEU A 61 -4.60 5.75 11.47
N LEU A 62 -3.59 6.52 11.89
CA LEU A 62 -2.19 6.16 11.75
C LEU A 62 -1.93 4.79 12.39
N GLY A 63 -2.36 4.58 13.65
CA GLY A 63 -2.17 3.31 14.34
C GLY A 63 -2.74 2.11 13.57
N ASN A 64 -3.93 2.24 12.98
CA ASN A 64 -4.52 1.18 12.14
C ASN A 64 -3.70 0.92 10.88
N VAL A 65 -3.19 1.98 10.23
CA VAL A 65 -2.33 1.86 9.04
C VAL A 65 -0.97 1.26 9.39
N LEU A 66 -0.38 1.59 10.54
CA LEU A 66 0.88 1.00 11.00
C LEU A 66 0.74 -0.49 11.31
N VAL A 67 -0.38 -0.90 11.91
CA VAL A 67 -0.68 -2.32 12.15
C VAL A 67 -0.81 -3.08 10.82
N MET A 68 -1.52 -2.50 9.85
CA MET A 68 -1.63 -3.05 8.50
C MET A 68 -0.25 -3.19 7.84
N ALA A 69 0.53 -2.11 7.82
CA ALA A 69 1.86 -2.05 7.21
C ALA A 69 2.81 -3.08 7.82
N LYS A 70 2.86 -3.17 9.16
CA LYS A 70 3.68 -4.18 9.86
C LYS A 70 3.33 -5.61 9.44
N SER A 71 2.03 -5.94 9.43
CA SER A 71 1.59 -7.30 9.05
C SER A 71 1.80 -7.60 7.57
N GLU A 72 1.61 -6.60 6.69
CA GLU A 72 1.93 -6.74 5.27
C GLU A 72 3.43 -7.00 5.05
N GLY A 73 4.28 -6.24 5.73
CA GLY A 73 5.73 -6.39 5.66
C GLY A 73 6.22 -7.73 6.18
N GLU A 74 5.71 -8.15 7.34
CA GLU A 74 5.93 -9.49 7.89
C GLU A 74 5.56 -10.58 6.87
N SER A 75 4.37 -10.48 6.26
CA SER A 75 3.93 -11.46 5.27
C SER A 75 4.78 -11.44 4.00
N ILE A 76 5.31 -10.30 3.57
CA ILE A 76 6.17 -10.22 2.38
C ILE A 76 7.51 -10.87 2.68
N VAL A 77 8.19 -10.44 3.74
CA VAL A 77 9.51 -10.98 4.12
C VAL A 77 9.42 -12.49 4.38
N GLU A 78 8.33 -12.95 5.01
CA GLU A 78 8.15 -14.36 5.28
C GLU A 78 7.91 -15.18 3.99
N LYS A 79 7.29 -14.67 2.94
CA LYS A 79 6.97 -15.51 1.77
C LYS A 79 7.78 -15.22 0.52
N HIS A 80 8.59 -14.17 0.52
CA HIS A 80 9.37 -13.82 -0.65
C HIS A 80 10.33 -14.97 -1.03
N PRO A 81 10.42 -15.39 -2.30
CA PRO A 81 11.31 -16.50 -2.70
C PRO A 81 12.79 -16.16 -2.45
N ASN A 82 13.17 -14.92 -2.72
CA ASN A 82 14.55 -14.44 -2.59
C ASN A 82 14.77 -13.68 -1.27
N ARG A 83 14.41 -14.29 -0.13
CA ARG A 83 14.62 -13.71 1.21
C ARG A 83 16.07 -13.26 1.41
N GLY A 84 16.27 -12.14 2.09
CA GLY A 84 17.61 -11.61 2.38
C GLY A 84 18.26 -10.86 1.22
N SER A 85 17.54 -10.63 0.12
CA SER A 85 18.00 -9.87 -1.06
C SER A 85 17.28 -8.53 -1.21
N SER A 86 17.77 -7.67 -2.11
CA SER A 86 17.15 -6.39 -2.45
C SER A 86 15.74 -6.51 -3.04
N GLU A 87 15.39 -7.67 -3.59
CA GLU A 87 14.07 -7.90 -4.20
C GLU A 87 12.94 -7.85 -3.17
N VAL A 88 13.21 -8.25 -1.92
CA VAL A 88 12.27 -8.09 -0.81
C VAL A 88 11.93 -6.62 -0.60
N CYS A 89 12.95 -5.74 -0.65
CA CYS A 89 12.73 -4.31 -0.55
C CYS A 89 11.91 -3.76 -1.71
N THR A 90 12.06 -4.31 -2.93
CA THR A 90 11.22 -3.96 -4.09
C THR A 90 9.76 -4.36 -3.86
N ALA A 91 9.49 -5.58 -3.40
CA ALA A 91 8.14 -6.02 -3.05
C ALA A 91 7.51 -5.17 -1.93
N LEU A 92 8.29 -4.81 -0.90
CA LEU A 92 7.87 -3.89 0.14
C LEU A 92 7.57 -2.49 -0.43
N ALA A 93 8.40 -1.96 -1.33
CA ALA A 93 8.17 -0.67 -2.00
C ALA A 93 6.88 -0.66 -2.84
N ARG A 94 6.56 -1.77 -3.52
CA ARG A 94 5.29 -1.94 -4.25
C ARG A 94 4.09 -1.96 -3.29
N SER A 95 4.16 -2.72 -2.20
CA SER A 95 3.09 -2.73 -1.19
C SER A 95 2.92 -1.39 -0.48
N PHE A 96 4.01 -0.67 -0.20
CA PHE A 96 3.97 0.69 0.34
C PHE A 96 3.18 1.65 -0.55
N ALA A 97 3.44 1.62 -1.85
CA ALA A 97 2.75 2.48 -2.81
C ALA A 97 1.26 2.15 -2.91
N ASP A 98 0.89 0.87 -2.86
CA ASP A 98 -0.51 0.44 -2.85
C ASP A 98 -1.25 0.81 -1.56
N ILE A 99 -0.61 0.69 -0.39
CA ILE A 99 -1.16 1.21 0.87
C ILE A 99 -1.44 2.72 0.73
N GLY A 100 -0.49 3.46 0.17
CA GLY A 100 -0.66 4.89 -0.12
C GLY A 100 -1.86 5.17 -1.02
N ASP A 101 -2.06 4.38 -2.07
CA ASP A 101 -3.22 4.55 -2.95
C ASP A 101 -4.55 4.17 -2.31
N ILE A 102 -4.59 3.19 -1.41
CA ILE A 102 -5.79 2.88 -0.60
C ILE A 102 -6.13 4.08 0.28
N ILE A 103 -5.14 4.63 1.00
CA ILE A 103 -5.34 5.76 1.92
C ILE A 103 -5.68 7.05 1.17
N ARG A 104 -5.15 7.26 -0.04
CA ARG A 104 -5.48 8.44 -0.87
C ARG A 104 -6.75 8.29 -1.69
N GLY A 105 -7.27 7.07 -1.81
CA GLY A 105 -8.47 6.78 -2.61
C GLY A 105 -8.20 6.74 -4.11
N ARG A 106 -6.97 6.40 -4.48
CA ARG A 106 -6.50 6.24 -5.85
C ARG A 106 -6.40 4.77 -6.28
N ASP A 107 -6.52 3.85 -5.33
CA ASP A 107 -6.43 2.43 -5.61
C ASP A 107 -7.56 1.97 -6.54
N MET A 108 -7.19 1.26 -7.60
CA MET A 108 -8.08 0.84 -8.67
C MET A 108 -8.72 -0.53 -8.40
N PHE A 109 -8.18 -1.32 -7.46
CA PHE A 109 -8.60 -2.71 -7.23
C PHE A 109 -9.90 -2.77 -6.42
N LEU A 110 -10.93 -3.35 -7.02
CA LEU A 110 -12.25 -3.42 -6.43
C LEU A 110 -12.41 -4.62 -5.48
N GLY A 111 -11.64 -5.69 -5.62
CA GLY A 111 -11.74 -6.88 -4.76
C GLY A 111 -11.85 -8.18 -5.56
N ASN A 112 -11.59 -9.32 -4.91
CA ASN A 112 -11.52 -10.64 -5.56
C ASN A 112 -12.90 -11.26 -5.84
N ASN A 113 -13.89 -10.94 -5.00
CA ASN A 113 -15.26 -11.43 -5.10
C ASN A 113 -16.24 -10.35 -4.61
N GLU A 114 -17.55 -10.59 -4.74
CA GLU A 114 -18.57 -9.60 -4.39
C GLU A 114 -18.51 -9.13 -2.93
N LYS A 115 -18.20 -10.05 -2.01
CA LYS A 115 -18.04 -9.72 -0.59
C LYS A 115 -16.83 -8.81 -0.37
N ASP A 116 -15.68 -9.17 -0.94
CA ASP A 116 -14.45 -8.36 -0.87
C ASP A 116 -14.65 -6.98 -1.50
N MET A 117 -15.43 -6.90 -2.60
CA MET A 117 -15.81 -5.62 -3.20
C MET A 117 -16.66 -4.75 -2.29
N THR A 118 -17.62 -5.35 -1.61
CA THR A 118 -18.47 -4.64 -0.66
C THR A 118 -17.64 -4.07 0.50
N GLU A 119 -16.71 -4.84 1.05
CA GLU A 119 -15.84 -4.38 2.14
C GLU A 119 -14.85 -3.29 1.68
N LYS A 120 -14.26 -3.39 0.48
CA LYS A 120 -13.36 -2.33 -0.05
C LYS A 120 -14.12 -1.04 -0.36
N GLN A 121 -15.34 -1.12 -0.89
CA GLN A 121 -16.20 0.05 -1.08
C GLN A 121 -16.58 0.69 0.26
N LYS A 122 -16.93 -0.11 1.25
CA LYS A 122 -17.22 0.34 2.61
C LYS A 122 -16.00 0.99 3.25
N LEU A 123 -14.82 0.41 3.12
CA LEU A 123 -13.55 1.00 3.57
C LEU A 123 -13.33 2.38 2.94
N GLN A 124 -13.47 2.52 1.61
CA GLN A 124 -13.32 3.83 0.96
C GLN A 124 -14.38 4.83 1.41
N SER A 125 -15.63 4.40 1.64
CA SER A 125 -16.68 5.26 2.21
C SER A 125 -16.34 5.73 3.63
N ASN A 126 -15.88 4.82 4.49
CA ASN A 126 -15.48 5.12 5.86
C ASN A 126 -14.28 6.06 5.90
N LEU A 127 -13.27 5.84 5.05
CA LEU A 127 -12.13 6.77 4.92
C LEU A 127 -12.60 8.17 4.53
N LYS A 128 -13.54 8.30 3.58
CA LYS A 128 -14.09 9.61 3.21
C LYS A 128 -14.76 10.31 4.41
N LYS A 129 -15.54 9.57 5.21
CA LYS A 129 -16.16 10.12 6.42
C LYS A 129 -15.15 10.51 7.50
N ILE A 130 -14.18 9.63 7.78
CA ILE A 130 -13.10 9.86 8.76
C ILE A 130 -12.33 11.15 8.41
N PHE A 131 -11.88 11.27 7.15
CA PHE A 131 -11.19 12.47 6.70
C PHE A 131 -12.12 13.70 6.68
N GLY A 132 -13.42 13.51 6.39
CA GLY A 132 -14.44 14.55 6.55
C GLY A 132 -14.48 15.10 7.98
N ASN A 133 -14.48 14.23 8.99
CA ASN A 133 -14.46 14.63 10.40
C ASN A 133 -13.17 15.37 10.78
N PHE A 134 -12.02 14.95 10.24
CA PHE A 134 -10.75 15.67 10.43
C PHE A 134 -10.82 17.09 9.84
N MET A 135 -11.48 17.23 8.68
CA MET A 135 -11.71 18.54 8.07
C MET A 135 -12.68 19.37 8.91
N GLU A 136 -13.74 18.77 9.46
CA GLU A 136 -14.72 19.48 10.29
C GLU A 136 -14.12 20.04 11.58
N SER A 137 -13.20 19.30 12.19
CA SER A 137 -12.50 19.65 13.43
C SER A 137 -11.34 20.65 13.24
N ASN A 138 -10.88 20.90 12.01
CA ASN A 138 -9.78 21.82 11.73
C ASN A 138 -10.12 22.84 10.62
N ALA A 139 -10.27 24.11 11.00
CA ALA A 139 -10.64 25.20 10.08
C ALA A 139 -9.65 25.41 8.92
N ASN A 140 -8.37 25.06 9.08
CA ASN A 140 -7.40 25.15 8.00
C ASN A 140 -7.62 24.05 6.95
N LEU A 141 -8.02 22.85 7.38
CA LEU A 141 -8.32 21.73 6.47
C LEU A 141 -9.60 21.97 5.66
N LYS A 142 -10.59 22.69 6.21
CA LYS A 142 -11.84 23.06 5.49
C LYS A 142 -11.61 23.83 4.19
N LYS A 143 -10.45 24.49 4.03
CA LYS A 143 -10.09 25.24 2.82
C LYS A 143 -9.60 24.34 1.68
N HIS A 144 -9.34 23.06 1.96
CA HIS A 144 -8.83 22.10 1.00
C HIS A 144 -9.91 21.09 0.60
N THR A 145 -9.73 20.43 -0.55
CA THR A 145 -10.60 19.31 -0.94
C THR A 145 -10.23 18.04 -0.15
N LEU A 146 -11.16 17.11 -0.03
CA LEU A 146 -10.94 15.84 0.66
C LEU A 146 -9.72 15.08 0.09
N GLU A 147 -9.58 15.08 -1.23
CA GLU A 147 -8.46 14.44 -1.92
C GLU A 147 -7.13 15.06 -1.48
N ARG A 148 -7.03 16.39 -1.44
CA ARG A 148 -5.81 17.08 -0.97
C ARG A 148 -5.48 16.77 0.48
N VAL A 149 -6.49 16.69 1.35
CA VAL A 149 -6.26 16.37 2.76
C VAL A 149 -5.73 14.94 2.91
N ARG A 150 -6.22 13.98 2.12
CA ARG A 150 -5.70 12.62 2.09
C ARG A 150 -4.26 12.56 1.58
N GLU A 151 -3.91 13.35 0.55
CA GLU A 151 -2.52 13.48 0.08
C GLU A 151 -1.59 14.05 1.15
N TYR A 152 -1.99 15.12 1.84
CA TYR A 152 -1.19 15.71 2.91
C TYR A 152 -1.00 14.75 4.06
N TRP A 153 -2.05 14.02 4.44
CA TRP A 153 -1.95 13.01 5.48
C TRP A 153 -0.97 11.92 5.09
N TRP A 154 -1.03 11.39 3.86
CA TRP A 154 -0.04 10.41 3.39
C TRP A 154 1.37 10.99 3.44
N ALA A 155 1.60 12.16 2.84
CA ALA A 155 2.91 12.79 2.78
C ALA A 155 3.55 13.02 4.17
N LEU A 156 2.74 13.34 5.18
CA LEU A 156 3.19 13.56 6.57
C LEU A 156 3.49 12.28 7.34
N ASN A 157 2.86 11.15 6.99
CA ASN A 157 2.94 9.91 7.78
C ASN A 157 3.67 8.77 7.04
N ARG A 158 4.02 8.96 5.76
CA ARG A 158 4.61 7.90 4.91
C ARG A 158 5.92 7.34 5.48
N GLU A 159 6.69 8.13 6.21
CA GLU A 159 7.92 7.67 6.88
C GLU A 159 7.62 6.65 7.99
N ASP A 160 6.64 6.93 8.85
CA ASP A 160 6.21 5.99 9.91
C ASP A 160 5.63 4.71 9.30
N VAL A 161 4.86 4.84 8.22
CA VAL A 161 4.30 3.69 7.49
C VAL A 161 5.42 2.83 6.89
N TRP A 162 6.45 3.44 6.29
CA TRP A 162 7.61 2.73 5.78
C TRP A 162 8.38 2.01 6.90
N LYS A 163 8.56 2.69 8.03
CA LYS A 163 9.22 2.11 9.21
C LYS A 163 8.45 0.89 9.72
N ALA A 164 7.12 0.98 9.86
CA ALA A 164 6.30 -0.16 10.25
C ALA A 164 6.38 -1.31 9.24
N LEU A 165 6.31 -1.01 7.95
CA LEU A 165 6.38 -1.99 6.87
C LEU A 165 7.71 -2.75 6.83
N THR A 166 8.82 -2.07 7.08
CA THR A 166 10.18 -2.65 7.04
C THR A 166 10.63 -3.27 8.36
N CYS A 167 9.78 -3.28 9.39
CA CYS A 167 10.12 -3.74 10.73
C CYS A 167 10.72 -5.16 10.76
N SER A 168 10.21 -6.03 9.90
CA SER A 168 10.62 -7.44 9.80
C SER A 168 11.65 -7.70 8.70
N ALA A 169 12.07 -6.69 7.94
CA ALA A 169 13.10 -6.84 6.92
C ALA A 169 14.43 -7.29 7.56
N HIS A 170 15.18 -8.11 6.83
CA HIS A 170 16.45 -8.66 7.26
C HIS A 170 17.57 -7.62 7.12
N ASN A 171 18.63 -7.72 7.94
CA ASN A 171 19.76 -6.79 7.88
C ASN A 171 20.53 -6.85 6.55
N THR A 172 20.43 -7.94 5.79
CA THR A 172 21.07 -8.09 4.48
C THR A 172 20.25 -7.49 3.34
N GLU A 173 19.03 -7.05 3.60
CA GLU A 173 18.13 -6.48 2.60
C GLU A 173 18.39 -4.98 2.51
N GLU A 174 18.94 -4.55 1.38
CA GLU A 174 19.20 -3.14 1.07
C GLU A 174 18.42 -2.77 -0.20
N TYR A 175 17.71 -1.63 -0.17
CA TYR A 175 16.99 -1.13 -1.33
C TYR A 175 17.94 -0.41 -2.27
N PHE A 176 17.88 -0.73 -3.55
CA PHE A 176 18.75 -0.18 -4.58
C PHE A 176 17.96 0.66 -5.56
N ILE A 177 18.46 1.86 -5.87
CA ILE A 177 17.99 2.68 -6.99
C ILE A 177 19.20 3.12 -7.82
N GLN A 178 19.09 2.96 -9.13
CA GLN A 178 19.97 3.62 -10.09
C GLN A 178 19.36 4.96 -10.52
N SER A 179 20.05 6.07 -10.25
CA SER A 179 19.63 7.40 -10.67
C SER A 179 20.26 7.81 -12.02
N GLU A 180 19.82 8.96 -12.55
CA GLU A 180 20.36 9.53 -13.79
C GLU A 180 21.89 9.64 -13.74
N GLY A 181 22.55 9.29 -14.85
CA GLY A 181 24.02 9.34 -14.96
C GLY A 181 24.77 8.14 -14.37
N ALA A 182 24.09 7.01 -14.15
CA ALA A 182 24.65 5.77 -13.60
C ALA A 182 25.11 5.85 -12.12
N ALA A 183 24.72 6.91 -11.42
CA ALA A 183 24.87 6.96 -9.97
C ALA A 183 23.98 5.88 -9.31
N LYS A 184 24.57 5.19 -8.33
CA LYS A 184 23.92 4.10 -7.60
C LYS A 184 23.67 4.56 -6.17
N SER A 185 22.42 4.50 -5.73
CA SER A 185 22.02 4.80 -4.36
C SER A 185 21.53 3.52 -3.70
N PHE A 186 21.94 3.33 -2.44
CA PHE A 186 21.54 2.20 -1.61
C PHE A 186 20.93 2.74 -0.32
N SER A 187 19.93 2.05 0.21
CA SER A 187 19.43 2.33 1.55
C SER A 187 20.36 1.74 2.62
N ASN A 188 20.17 2.18 3.86
CA ASN A 188 20.67 1.45 5.03
C ASN A 188 20.09 0.02 5.08
N PRO A 189 20.67 -0.87 5.92
CA PRO A 189 20.12 -2.20 6.20
C PRO A 189 18.62 -2.20 6.52
N LYS A 190 17.97 -3.35 6.30
CA LYS A 190 16.52 -3.53 6.48
C LYS A 190 15.71 -2.58 5.61
N CYS A 191 16.07 -2.45 4.34
CA CYS A 191 15.40 -1.56 3.39
C CYS A 191 15.29 -0.10 3.89
N GLY A 192 16.28 0.38 4.65
CA GLY A 192 16.29 1.74 5.19
C GLY A 192 15.45 1.95 6.45
N HIS A 193 15.12 0.90 7.22
CA HIS A 193 14.25 0.98 8.41
C HIS A 193 14.60 2.10 9.40
N GLU A 194 15.89 2.32 9.66
CA GLU A 194 16.39 3.36 10.59
C GLU A 194 17.02 4.56 9.85
N GLN A 195 16.76 4.72 8.56
CA GLN A 195 17.35 5.80 7.76
C GLN A 195 16.67 7.16 8.02
N GLY A 196 15.43 7.15 8.49
CA GLY A 196 14.66 8.37 8.76
C GLY A 196 14.04 9.02 7.52
N ASN A 197 14.32 8.51 6.32
CA ASN A 197 13.61 8.87 5.09
C ASN A 197 13.24 7.62 4.28
N VAL A 198 12.11 7.68 3.56
CA VAL A 198 11.67 6.58 2.69
C VAL A 198 12.61 6.51 1.48
N PRO A 199 13.26 5.37 1.20
CA PRO A 199 14.25 5.26 0.13
C PRO A 199 13.60 5.09 -1.25
N THR A 200 12.26 5.09 -1.36
CA THR A 200 11.50 4.95 -2.60
C THR A 200 10.52 6.12 -2.82
N ASN A 201 10.20 6.37 -4.09
CA ASN A 201 9.15 7.31 -4.51
C ASN A 201 8.05 6.60 -5.32
N LEU A 202 7.97 5.27 -5.26
CA LEU A 202 6.94 4.52 -5.99
C LEU A 202 5.51 4.94 -5.60
N ASP A 203 5.27 5.39 -4.38
CA ASP A 203 3.98 5.96 -3.96
C ASP A 203 3.60 7.25 -4.71
N TYR A 204 4.51 7.88 -5.45
CA TYR A 204 4.20 9.00 -6.35
C TYR A 204 4.12 8.60 -7.83
N VAL A 205 4.39 7.34 -8.17
CA VAL A 205 4.22 6.78 -9.53
C VAL A 205 2.78 6.30 -9.71
N PRO A 206 2.10 6.57 -10.85
CA PRO A 206 0.75 6.06 -11.11
C PRO A 206 0.63 4.53 -10.96
N GLN A 207 -0.42 4.05 -10.29
CA GLN A 207 -0.60 2.63 -9.97
C GLN A 207 -0.55 1.69 -11.19
N PHE A 208 -1.13 2.10 -12.32
CA PHE A 208 -1.05 1.34 -13.56
C PHE A 208 0.40 1.03 -13.98
N LEU A 209 1.30 2.02 -13.92
CA LEU A 209 2.70 1.83 -14.32
C LEU A 209 3.43 0.88 -13.35
N ARG A 210 3.13 0.97 -12.05
CA ARG A 210 3.73 0.08 -11.05
C ARG A 210 3.30 -1.37 -11.23
N TRP A 211 2.00 -1.59 -11.46
CA TRP A 211 1.49 -2.93 -11.70
C TRP A 211 1.97 -3.51 -13.03
N PHE A 212 2.13 -2.66 -14.06
CA PHE A 212 2.67 -3.10 -15.34
C PHE A 212 4.15 -3.50 -15.22
N GLU A 213 4.93 -2.76 -14.44
CA GLU A 213 6.33 -3.09 -14.16
C GLU A 213 6.46 -4.36 -13.30
N GLU A 214 5.63 -4.52 -12.26
CA GLU A 214 5.57 -5.77 -11.46
C GLU A 214 5.22 -6.98 -12.33
N TRP A 215 4.24 -6.86 -13.23
CA TRP A 215 3.86 -7.92 -14.17
C TRP A 215 4.98 -8.30 -15.15
N ALA A 216 5.88 -7.36 -15.48
CA ALA A 216 7.00 -7.64 -16.38
C ALA A 216 8.17 -8.35 -15.68
N GLU A 217 8.23 -8.31 -14.35
CA GLU A 217 9.26 -8.98 -13.54
C GLU A 217 8.84 -10.36 -13.03
N ASP A 218 7.53 -10.61 -12.87
CA ASP A 218 6.93 -11.90 -12.51
C ASP A 218 6.86 -12.88 -13.70
#